data_AF-A0A0D2LSL4-F1
#
_entry.id   AF-A0A0D2LSL4-F1
#
_cell.length_a   1.000
_cell.length_b   1.000
_cell.length_c   1.000
_cell.angle_alpha   90.00
_cell.angle_beta   90.00
_cell.angle_gamma   90.00
#
_symmetry.space_group_name_H-M   'P 1'
#
loop_
_entity.id
_entity.type
_entity.pdbx_description
1 polymer ?
#
loop_
_entity_poly.entity_id
_entity_poly.type
_entity_poly.pdbx_seq_one_letter_code
_entity_poly.pdbx_strand_id
1 'polypeptide(L)'
;VPAEIIKIVAVLMSTAGISDVRPGRQADNNHTVSQDVELYLTKNDLPGGFTLVARSGRVLQELVIETSLSRDDMKKALTRVLSRVR
;
A
#
# COMPACT_ATOMS: atom_id res chain seq x y z
N VAL A 1 0.04 7.23 -12.18
CA VAL A 1 -0.40 6.73 -10.86
C VAL A 1 -1.65 7.50 -10.40
N PRO A 2 -2.76 6.84 -10.06
CA PRO A 2 -4.01 7.47 -9.57
C PRO A 2 -3.82 8.32 -8.31
N ALA A 3 -4.69 9.31 -8.10
CA ALA A 3 -4.63 10.25 -6.98
C ALA A 3 -4.75 9.54 -5.62
N GLU A 4 -5.53 8.46 -5.54
CA GLU A 4 -5.74 7.67 -4.34
C GLU A 4 -4.45 6.95 -3.92
N ILE A 5 -3.66 6.47 -4.89
CA ILE A 5 -2.38 5.80 -4.62
C ILE A 5 -1.36 6.80 -4.09
N ILE A 6 -1.35 8.03 -4.60
CA ILE A 6 -0.50 9.11 -4.07
C ILE A 6 -0.88 9.42 -2.62
N LYS A 7 -2.18 9.49 -2.31
CA LYS A 7 -2.67 9.66 -0.93
C LYS A 7 -2.24 8.50 -0.03
N ILE A 8 -2.36 7.25 -0.50
CA ILE A 8 -1.90 6.07 0.26
C ILE A 8 -0.42 6.21 0.62
N VAL A 9 0.43 6.55 -0.35
CA VAL A 9 1.87 6.73 -0.12
C VAL A 9 2.12 7.83 0.92
N ALA A 10 1.45 8.98 0.81
CA ALA A 10 1.61 10.08 1.76
C ALA A 10 1.20 9.67 3.19
N VAL A 11 0.06 8.96 3.35
CA VAL A 11 -0.40 8.51 4.67
C VAL A 11 0.54 7.44 5.24
N LEU A 12 1.04 6.52 4.41
CA LEU A 12 2.03 5.52 4.84
C LEU A 12 3.33 6.19 5.32
N MET A 13 3.88 7.14 4.56
CA MET A 13 5.07 7.90 4.96
C MET A 13 4.86 8.69 6.27
N SER A 14 3.63 9.09 6.58
CA SER A 14 3.30 9.76 7.85
C SER A 14 3.07 8.81 9.03
N THR A 15 3.06 7.50 8.80
CA THR A 15 2.75 6.50 9.82
C THR A 15 3.99 6.17 10.64
N ALA A 16 3.90 6.34 11.96
CA ALA A 16 4.99 6.02 12.87
C ALA A 16 5.46 4.55 12.72
N GLY A 17 6.76 4.35 12.63
CA GLY A 17 7.39 3.04 12.43
C GLY A 17 7.63 2.66 10.97
N ILE A 18 7.13 3.44 9.99
CA ILE A 18 7.51 3.33 8.59
C ILE A 18 8.66 4.32 8.32
N SER A 19 9.75 3.82 7.75
CA SER A 19 10.93 4.64 7.44
C SER A 19 10.98 5.06 5.98
N ASP A 20 10.48 4.22 5.06
CA ASP A 20 10.47 4.52 3.63
C ASP A 20 9.33 3.79 2.90
N VAL A 21 8.85 4.38 1.81
CA VAL A 21 7.82 3.84 0.91
C VAL A 21 8.21 4.14 -0.53
N ARG A 22 8.60 3.10 -1.27
CA ARG A 22 9.06 3.20 -2.66
C ARG A 22 8.05 2.57 -3.62
N PRO A 23 7.62 3.26 -4.68
CA PRO A 23 6.80 2.64 -5.71
C PRO A 23 7.62 1.59 -6.48
N GLY A 24 7.07 0.38 -6.55
CA GLY A 24 7.58 -0.73 -7.35
C GLY A 24 6.89 -0.82 -8.71
N ARG A 25 6.67 -2.05 -9.19
CA ARG A 25 6.01 -2.30 -10.47
C ARG A 25 4.56 -1.79 -10.48
N GLN A 26 4.18 -1.15 -11.58
CA GLN A 26 2.78 -0.84 -11.88
C GLN A 26 2.25 -1.82 -12.93
N ALA A 27 1.00 -2.25 -12.79
CA ALA A 27 0.31 -3.07 -13.77
C ALA A 27 -1.15 -2.62 -13.90
N ASP A 28 -1.73 -2.80 -15.09
CA ASP A 28 -3.14 -2.55 -15.32
C ASP A 28 -3.92 -3.88 -15.37
N ASN A 29 -5.04 -3.94 -14.65
CA ASN A 29 -5.97 -5.05 -14.67
C ASN A 29 -7.19 -4.67 -15.51
N ASN A 30 -7.22 -5.19 -16.74
CA ASN A 30 -8.22 -4.86 -17.75
C ASN A 30 -9.59 -5.51 -17.51
N HIS A 31 -9.72 -6.41 -16.53
CA HIS A 31 -10.93 -7.21 -16.29
C HIS A 31 -11.81 -6.69 -15.15
N THR A 32 -11.50 -5.55 -14.54
CA THR A 32 -12.19 -5.13 -13.31
C THR A 32 -13.04 -3.86 -13.44
N VAL A 33 -14.19 -3.88 -12.76
CA VAL A 33 -15.22 -2.82 -12.66
C VAL A 33 -15.25 -2.18 -11.25
N SER A 34 -14.49 -2.68 -10.27
CA SER A 34 -14.50 -2.14 -8.90
C SER A 34 -13.92 -0.73 -8.86
N GLN A 35 -14.69 0.21 -8.31
CA GLN A 35 -14.29 1.60 -8.05
C GLN A 35 -13.60 1.76 -6.69
N ASP A 36 -13.57 0.72 -5.87
CA ASP A 36 -13.03 0.80 -4.52
C ASP A 36 -11.50 0.80 -4.52
N VAL A 37 -10.94 1.61 -3.62
CA VAL A 37 -9.51 1.60 -3.30
C VAL A 37 -9.24 0.43 -2.36
N GLU A 38 -8.30 -0.42 -2.74
CA GLU A 38 -7.85 -1.56 -1.93
C GLU A 38 -6.35 -1.48 -1.65
N LEU A 39 -5.92 -2.03 -0.51
CA LEU A 39 -4.53 -2.08 -0.10
C LEU A 39 -4.28 -3.39 0.65
N TYR A 40 -3.33 -4.19 0.17
CA TYR A 40 -3.04 -5.51 0.73
C TYR A 40 -1.55 -5.76 0.91
N LEU A 41 -1.22 -6.49 1.98
CA LEU A 41 0.11 -7.06 2.22
C LEU A 41 0.31 -8.26 1.32
N THR A 42 1.47 -8.33 0.68
CA THR A 42 1.90 -9.57 0.02
C THR A 42 2.31 -10.62 1.07
N LYS A 43 2.40 -11.87 0.63
CA LYS A 43 2.84 -13.00 1.48
C LYS A 43 4.34 -12.97 1.76
N ASN A 44 5.11 -12.25 0.97
CA ASN A 44 6.56 -12.23 1.07
C ASN A 44 7.01 -11.06 1.95
N ASP A 45 7.72 -11.38 3.03
CA ASP A 45 8.45 -10.39 3.81
C ASP A 45 9.73 -10.03 3.08
N LEU A 46 10.12 -8.77 3.13
CA LEU A 46 11.45 -8.31 2.72
C LEU A 46 12.32 -8.14 3.96
N PRO A 47 13.64 -8.29 3.87
CA PRO A 47 14.53 -7.93 4.97
C PRO A 47 14.27 -6.48 5.40
N GLY A 48 13.76 -6.29 6.61
CA GLY A 48 13.42 -4.96 7.15
C GLY A 48 12.15 -4.32 6.57
N GLY A 49 11.25 -5.08 5.95
CA GLY A 49 10.12 -4.48 5.27
C GLY A 49 9.06 -5.42 4.71
N PHE A 50 8.14 -4.85 3.95
CA PHE A 50 7.05 -5.57 3.30
C PHE A 50 6.82 -5.03 1.89
N THR A 51 6.33 -5.90 1.00
CA THR A 51 5.70 -5.43 -0.23
C THR A 51 4.20 -5.36 -0.03
N LEU A 52 3.61 -4.23 -0.40
CA LEU A 52 2.18 -4.01 -0.51
C LEU A 52 1.78 -3.88 -1.97
N VAL A 53 0.49 -4.02 -2.23
CA VAL A 53 -0.09 -3.58 -3.49
C VAL A 53 -1.28 -2.67 -3.20
N ALA A 54 -1.21 -1.46 -3.75
CA ALA A 54 -2.30 -0.50 -3.77
C ALA A 54 -3.06 -0.66 -5.09
N ARG A 55 -4.38 -0.76 -4.99
CA ARG A 55 -5.26 -0.85 -6.14
C ARG A 55 -6.20 0.35 -6.15
N SER A 56 -6.27 1.03 -7.29
CA SER A 56 -7.29 2.04 -7.57
C SER A 56 -7.84 1.81 -8.97
N GLY A 57 -9.09 1.35 -9.05
CA GLY A 57 -9.74 0.96 -10.30
C GLY A 57 -9.00 -0.16 -11.03
N ARG A 58 -8.46 0.16 -12.22
CA ARG A 58 -7.67 -0.75 -13.05
C ARG A 58 -6.19 -0.77 -12.71
N VAL A 59 -5.70 0.22 -11.97
CA VAL A 59 -4.27 0.33 -11.67
C VAL A 59 -3.95 -0.48 -10.42
N LEU A 60 -2.94 -1.34 -10.52
CA LEU A 60 -2.24 -1.97 -9.42
C LEU A 60 -0.83 -1.38 -9.32
N GLN A 61 -0.48 -0.89 -8.14
CA GLN A 61 0.83 -0.35 -7.83
C GLN A 61 1.44 -1.15 -6.68
N GLU A 62 2.58 -1.81 -6.93
CA GLU A 62 3.39 -2.36 -5.85
C GLU A 62 4.05 -1.22 -5.06
N LEU A 63 4.09 -1.35 -3.73
CA LEU A 63 4.79 -0.43 -2.84
C LEU A 63 5.73 -1.27 -1.96
N VAL A 64 7.02 -0.93 -2.00
CA VAL A 64 8.03 -1.51 -1.11
C VAL A 64 8.11 -0.61 0.12
N ILE A 65 7.91 -1.19 1.30
CA ILE A 65 7.93 -0.47 2.56
C ILE A 65 9.09 -0.96 3.41
N GLU A 66 9.89 -0.02 3.91
CA GLU A 66 10.86 -0.26 4.97
C GLU A 66 10.22 0.15 6.30
N THR A 67 10.26 -0.75 7.27
CA THR A 67 9.58 -0.54 8.55
C THR A 67 10.15 -1.41 9.64
N SER A 68 10.11 -0.90 10.87
CA SER A 68 10.38 -1.68 12.08
C SER A 68 9.12 -2.34 12.66
N LEU A 69 7.96 -2.16 12.03
CA LEU A 69 6.70 -2.69 12.52
C LEU A 69 6.63 -4.21 12.32
N SER A 70 6.01 -4.89 13.28
CA SER A 70 5.61 -6.28 13.11
C SER A 70 4.56 -6.40 12.00
N ARG A 71 4.43 -7.59 11.41
CA ARG A 71 3.40 -7.85 10.39
C ARG A 71 1.98 -7.55 10.89
N ASP A 72 1.69 -7.81 12.16
CA ASP A 72 0.36 -7.55 12.73
C ASP A 72 0.12 -6.06 13.00
N ASP A 73 1.14 -5.32 13.43
CA ASP A 73 1.03 -3.87 13.57
C ASP A 73 0.96 -3.18 12.20
N MET A 74 1.64 -3.73 11.19
CA MET A 74 1.51 -3.28 9.82
C MET A 74 0.07 -3.49 9.30
N LYS A 75 -0.55 -4.64 9.53
CA LYS A 75 -1.97 -4.86 9.17
C LYS A 75 -2.89 -3.82 9.83
N LYS A 76 -2.71 -3.54 11.12
CA LYS A 76 -3.49 -2.51 11.83
C LYS A 76 -3.27 -1.12 11.23
N ALA A 77 -2.03 -0.78 10.86
CA ALA A 77 -1.68 0.46 10.21
C ALA A 77 -2.39 0.60 8.84
N LEU A 78 -2.39 -0.46 8.02
CA LEU A 78 -3.04 -0.47 6.72
C LEU A 78 -4.55 -0.25 6.79
N THR A 79 -5.23 -0.84 7.77
CA THR A 79 -6.66 -0.58 8.00
C THR A 79 -6.93 0.90 8.27
N ARG A 80 -6.06 1.56 9.06
CA ARG A 80 -6.15 3.01 9.35
C ARG A 80 -5.79 3.88 8.16
N VAL A 81 -4.86 3.44 7.31
CA VAL A 81 -4.50 4.14 6.06
C VAL A 81 -5.70 4.14 5.13
N LEU A 82 -6.31 2.98 4.89
CA LEU A 82 -7.48 2.86 4.03
C LEU A 82 -8.67 3.70 4.51
N SER A 83 -8.89 3.79 5.83
CA SER A 83 -9.97 4.64 6.38
C SER A 83 -9.74 6.14 6.22
N ARG A 84 -8.51 6.58 5.90
CA ARG A 84 -8.16 8.00 5.68
C ARG A 84 -8.15 8.41 4.21
N VAL A 85 -8.13 7.43 3.30
CA VAL A 85 -8.08 7.66 1.86
C VAL A 85 -9.48 7.64 1.24
N ARG A 86 -10.41 6.89 1.86
CA ARG A 86 -11.85 6.91 1.55
C ARG A 86 -12.50 8.25 1.88
#